data_AF-A0A0L6UAE5-F1
#
_entry.id   AF-A0A0L6UAE5-F1
#
_cell.length_a   1.000
_cell.length_b   1.000
_cell.length_c   1.000
_cell.angle_alpha   90.00
_cell.angle_beta   90.00
_cell.angle_gamma   90.00
#
_symmetry.space_group_name_H-M   'P 1'
#
loop_
_entity.id
_entity.type
_entity.pdbx_description
1 polymer ?
#
loop_
_entity_poly.entity_id
_entity_poly.type
_entity_poly.pdbx_seq_one_letter_code
_entity_poly.pdbx_strand_id
1 'polypeptide(L)'
;MLNKIGVDQPRWKELTTIEEANLFCESVGYPVFFRLSYVLSVAAMNVAYSADDLSAYLAQAAQVSREYPVVVTKYIEGAKEIEMDAVACHGKLVMHYVCEHLENTGVHSGDATSDIATAPNPPQKKLAPALSISVHSPSLHRNVVVEKNKMDLNT
;
A
#
# COMPACT_ATOMS: atom_id res chain seq x y z
N MET A 1 -10.27 -1.31 -7.06
CA MET A 1 -11.14 -0.27 -6.44
C MET A 1 -10.45 1.09 -6.53
N LEU A 2 -9.20 1.20 -6.07
CA LEU A 2 -8.31 2.37 -6.19
C LEU A 2 -8.25 3.03 -7.60
N ASN A 3 -8.21 2.24 -8.67
CA ASN A 3 -8.26 2.80 -10.04
C ASN A 3 -9.56 3.59 -10.35
N LYS A 4 -10.70 3.25 -9.72
CA LYS A 4 -11.99 3.91 -9.99
C LYS A 4 -12.08 5.30 -9.35
N ILE A 5 -11.20 5.57 -8.39
CA ILE A 5 -11.21 6.73 -7.50
C ILE A 5 -9.90 7.52 -7.63
N GLY A 6 -9.15 7.32 -8.72
CA GLY A 6 -7.98 8.15 -9.05
C GLY A 6 -6.74 7.97 -8.16
N VAL A 7 -6.67 6.93 -7.33
CA VAL A 7 -5.51 6.73 -6.44
C VAL A 7 -4.37 6.05 -7.18
N ASP A 8 -3.25 6.77 -7.24
CA ASP A 8 -1.99 6.28 -7.77
C ASP A 8 -1.52 5.04 -6.99
N GLN A 9 -1.07 4.04 -7.73
CA GLN A 9 -0.50 2.81 -7.18
C GLN A 9 0.74 2.45 -7.98
N PRO A 10 1.75 1.82 -7.35
CA PRO A 10 2.82 1.17 -8.10
C PRO A 10 2.22 0.13 -9.04
N ARG A 11 2.96 -0.24 -10.10
CA ARG A 11 2.51 -1.33 -10.99
C ARG A 11 2.33 -2.60 -10.16
N TRP A 12 1.13 -3.17 -10.17
CA TRP A 12 0.80 -4.37 -9.40
C TRP A 12 -0.05 -5.34 -10.21
N LYS A 13 -0.03 -6.62 -9.83
CA LYS A 13 -0.89 -7.65 -10.41
C LYS A 13 -1.20 -8.73 -9.36
N GLU A 14 -2.43 -9.22 -9.41
CA GLU A 14 -2.87 -10.43 -8.71
C GLU A 14 -2.58 -11.66 -9.60
N LEU A 15 -1.95 -12.68 -9.04
CA LEU A 15 -1.30 -13.76 -9.75
C LEU A 15 -1.62 -15.10 -9.07
N THR A 16 -1.91 -16.12 -9.88
CA THR A 16 -2.25 -17.47 -9.40
C THR A 16 -1.23 -18.52 -9.81
N THR A 17 -0.31 -18.20 -10.71
CA THR A 17 0.74 -19.11 -11.20
C THR A 17 2.12 -18.47 -11.10
N ILE A 18 3.14 -19.32 -11.00
CA ILE A 18 4.54 -18.90 -10.89
C ILE A 18 5.00 -18.26 -12.21
N GLU A 19 4.57 -18.82 -13.34
CA GLU A 19 4.90 -18.32 -14.67
C GLU A 19 4.40 -16.90 -14.88
N GLU A 20 3.14 -16.62 -14.50
CA GLU A 20 2.60 -15.26 -14.61
C GLU A 20 3.34 -14.28 -13.68
N ALA A 21 3.78 -14.74 -12.51
CA ALA A 21 4.54 -13.91 -11.58
C ALA A 21 5.90 -13.53 -12.14
N ASN A 22 6.60 -14.49 -12.75
CA ASN A 22 7.89 -14.25 -13.40
C ASN A 22 7.77 -13.26 -14.56
N LEU A 23 6.80 -13.47 -15.46
CA LEU A 23 6.54 -12.55 -16.58
C LEU A 23 6.18 -11.14 -16.12
N PHE A 24 5.38 -11.03 -15.05
CA PHE A 24 5.07 -9.73 -14.45
C PHE A 24 6.33 -9.05 -13.92
N CYS A 25 7.16 -9.77 -13.16
CA CYS A 25 8.39 -9.25 -12.57
C CYS A 25 9.42 -8.82 -13.62
N GLU A 26 9.59 -9.59 -14.70
CA GLU A 26 10.41 -9.20 -15.86
C GLU A 26 9.91 -7.89 -16.48
N SER A 27 8.59 -7.68 -16.53
CA SER A 27 8.00 -6.47 -17.11
C SER A 27 8.09 -5.22 -16.23
N VAL A 28 8.17 -5.37 -14.90
CA VAL A 28 8.23 -4.23 -13.94
C VAL A 28 9.63 -3.97 -13.40
N GLY A 29 10.52 -4.97 -13.46
CA GLY A 29 11.86 -4.95 -12.90
C GLY A 29 11.89 -5.05 -11.37
N TYR A 30 13.00 -5.59 -10.85
CA TYR A 30 13.27 -5.69 -9.41
C TYR A 30 13.74 -4.34 -8.81
N PRO A 31 13.59 -4.11 -7.50
CA PRO A 31 12.92 -4.98 -6.53
C PRO A 31 11.39 -4.98 -6.68
N VAL A 32 10.75 -6.06 -6.25
CA VAL A 32 9.30 -6.22 -6.19
C VAL A 32 8.87 -6.64 -4.78
N PHE A 33 7.70 -6.17 -4.36
CA PHE A 33 7.10 -6.52 -3.08
C PHE A 33 6.02 -7.59 -3.28
N PHE A 34 6.06 -8.60 -2.45
CA PHE A 34 5.25 -9.81 -2.52
C PHE A 34 4.35 -9.90 -1.28
N ARG A 35 3.05 -10.16 -1.48
CA ARG A 35 2.12 -10.45 -0.38
C ARG A 35 1.12 -11.55 -0.75
N LEU A 36 0.81 -12.42 0.20
CA LEU A 36 -0.31 -13.34 0.08
C LEU A 36 -1.64 -12.60 0.32
N SER A 37 -2.66 -12.97 -0.45
CA SER A 37 -4.02 -12.51 -0.16
C SER A 37 -4.54 -13.18 1.12
N TYR A 38 -5.38 -12.46 1.88
CA TYR A 38 -6.06 -12.94 3.09
C TYR A 38 -5.15 -13.36 4.25
N VAL A 39 -3.88 -12.94 4.24
CA VAL A 39 -2.93 -13.10 5.35
C VAL A 39 -2.61 -11.74 5.95
N LEU A 40 -2.82 -11.60 7.26
CA LEU A 40 -2.41 -10.41 8.03
C LEU A 40 -1.03 -10.58 8.69
N SER A 41 -0.45 -11.77 8.61
CA SER A 41 0.85 -12.08 9.19
C SER A 41 2.00 -11.59 8.31
N VAL A 42 2.92 -10.86 8.94
CA VAL A 42 4.14 -10.29 8.35
C VAL A 42 5.04 -11.36 7.72
N ALA A 43 4.99 -12.59 8.22
CA ALA A 43 5.84 -13.69 7.74
C ALA A 43 5.64 -14.04 6.26
N ALA A 44 4.51 -13.62 5.67
CA ALA A 44 4.18 -13.87 4.26
C ALA A 44 4.42 -12.64 3.35
N MET A 45 5.08 -11.59 3.85
CA MET A 45 5.37 -10.35 3.12
C MET A 45 6.88 -10.21 2.92
N ASN A 46 7.34 -10.16 1.66
CA ASN A 46 8.77 -10.12 1.34
C ASN A 46 9.07 -9.16 0.19
N VAL A 47 10.30 -8.62 0.17
CA VAL A 47 10.84 -7.88 -0.97
C VAL A 47 11.82 -8.80 -1.71
N ALA A 48 11.52 -9.11 -2.97
CA ALA A 48 12.43 -9.85 -3.85
C ALA A 48 13.31 -8.85 -4.61
N TYR A 49 14.62 -9.06 -4.56
CA TYR A 49 15.60 -8.25 -5.30
C TYR A 49 16.06 -8.94 -6.59
N SER A 50 15.74 -10.23 -6.74
CA SER A 50 16.09 -11.06 -7.88
C SER A 50 15.01 -12.08 -8.22
N ALA A 51 15.14 -12.73 -9.38
CA ALA A 51 14.28 -13.84 -9.79
C ALA A 51 14.44 -15.09 -8.91
N ASP A 52 15.62 -15.29 -8.35
CA ASP A 52 15.89 -16.39 -7.43
C ASP A 52 15.15 -16.16 -6.10
N ASP A 53 15.18 -14.93 -5.57
CA ASP A 53 14.42 -14.56 -4.36
C ASP A 53 12.92 -14.78 -4.58
N LEU A 54 12.40 -14.31 -5.72
CA LEU A 54 10.99 -14.46 -6.08
C LEU A 54 10.58 -15.94 -6.13
N SER A 55 11.39 -16.78 -6.77
CA SER A 55 11.13 -18.22 -6.89
C SER A 55 11.12 -18.90 -5.53
N ALA A 56 12.06 -18.53 -4.64
CA ALA A 56 12.10 -19.04 -3.27
C ALA A 56 10.84 -18.64 -2.47
N TYR A 57 10.43 -17.37 -2.55
CA TYR A 57 9.23 -16.90 -1.85
C TYR A 57 7.93 -17.50 -2.39
N LEU A 58 7.81 -17.65 -3.72
CA LEU A 58 6.67 -18.32 -4.35
C LEU A 58 6.57 -19.79 -3.92
N ALA A 59 7.70 -20.50 -3.85
CA ALA A 59 7.74 -21.89 -3.40
C ALA A 59 7.31 -22.02 -1.93
N GLN A 60 7.72 -21.09 -1.06
CA GLN A 60 7.28 -21.04 0.33
C GLN A 60 5.79 -20.70 0.45
N ALA A 61 5.33 -19.71 -0.29
CA ALA A 61 3.93 -19.29 -0.33
C ALA A 61 2.99 -20.43 -0.77
N ALA A 62 3.39 -21.21 -1.78
CA ALA A 62 2.64 -22.36 -2.26
C ALA A 62 2.51 -23.50 -1.22
N GLN A 63 3.37 -23.54 -0.20
CA GLN A 63 3.25 -24.46 0.94
C GLN A 63 2.25 -23.96 1.99
N VAL A 64 2.06 -22.65 2.10
CA VAL A 64 1.19 -22.02 3.11
C VAL A 64 -0.27 -22.01 2.65
N SER A 65 -0.54 -21.72 1.37
CA SER A 65 -1.87 -21.89 0.79
C SER A 65 -1.82 -21.97 -0.73
N ARG A 66 -2.49 -22.97 -1.30
CA ARG A 66 -2.70 -23.08 -2.76
C ARG A 66 -3.96 -22.37 -3.25
N GLU A 67 -4.85 -22.00 -2.34
CA GLU A 67 -6.17 -21.44 -2.68
C GLU A 67 -6.16 -19.92 -2.79
N TYR A 68 -5.15 -19.24 -2.24
CA TYR A 68 -5.12 -17.78 -2.21
C TYR A 68 -4.14 -17.20 -3.23
N PRO A 69 -4.60 -16.26 -4.08
CA PRO A 69 -3.74 -15.60 -5.06
C PRO A 69 -2.70 -14.72 -4.38
N VAL A 70 -1.55 -14.59 -5.05
CA VAL A 70 -0.47 -13.70 -4.65
C VAL A 70 -0.69 -12.33 -5.27
N VAL A 71 -0.38 -11.27 -4.53
CA VAL A 71 -0.27 -9.93 -5.10
C VAL A 71 1.20 -9.53 -5.14
N VAL A 72 1.69 -9.21 -6.34
CA VAL A 72 3.04 -8.66 -6.56
C VAL A 72 2.92 -7.22 -7.02
N THR A 73 3.73 -6.34 -6.44
CA THR A 73 3.76 -4.92 -6.77
C THR A 73 5.20 -4.43 -6.91
N LYS A 74 5.42 -3.41 -7.75
CA LYS A 74 6.72 -2.75 -7.84
C LYS A 74 7.06 -2.13 -6.49
N TYR A 75 8.21 -2.51 -5.94
CA TYR A 75 8.70 -1.92 -4.70
C TYR A 75 9.34 -0.56 -4.99
N ILE A 76 9.02 0.43 -4.16
CA ILE A 76 9.56 1.79 -4.26
C ILE A 76 10.54 1.97 -3.10
N GLU A 77 11.82 1.93 -3.42
CA GLU A 77 12.87 2.10 -2.43
C GLU A 77 12.91 3.53 -1.90
N GLY A 78 13.17 3.68 -0.59
CA GLY A 78 13.31 4.98 0.04
C GLY A 78 12.02 5.79 0.16
N ALA A 79 10.86 5.19 -0.12
CA ALA A 79 9.58 5.84 0.10
C ALA A 79 9.32 6.04 1.61
N LYS A 80 8.67 7.15 1.95
CA LYS A 80 8.11 7.36 3.29
C LYS A 80 6.79 6.62 3.42
N GLU A 81 6.61 5.98 4.57
CA GLU A 81 5.38 5.28 4.91
C GLU A 81 4.51 6.19 5.77
N ILE A 82 3.24 6.31 5.38
CA ILE A 82 2.24 7.11 6.07
C ILE A 82 1.07 6.18 6.39
N GLU A 83 0.70 6.11 7.65
CA GLU A 83 -0.45 5.36 8.12
C GLU A 83 -1.56 6.31 8.56
N MET A 84 -2.81 5.91 8.34
CA MET A 84 -3.96 6.68 8.78
C MET A 84 -5.02 5.78 9.39
N ASP A 85 -5.30 6.03 10.67
CA ASP A 85 -6.44 5.46 11.36
C ASP A 85 -7.64 6.38 11.25
N ALA A 86 -8.83 5.81 10.99
CA ALA A 86 -10.02 6.59 10.67
C ALA A 86 -11.31 5.91 11.15
N VAL A 87 -12.19 6.70 11.76
CA VAL A 87 -13.58 6.32 12.06
C VAL A 87 -14.49 7.10 11.13
N ALA A 88 -15.35 6.40 10.39
CA ALA A 88 -16.31 7.00 9.48
C ALA A 88 -17.75 6.55 9.77
N CYS A 89 -18.71 7.47 9.62
CA CYS A 89 -20.13 7.24 9.83
C CYS A 89 -20.93 7.95 8.71
N HIS A 90 -21.86 7.23 8.07
CA HIS A 90 -22.68 7.75 6.96
C HIS A 90 -21.88 8.42 5.83
N GLY A 91 -20.74 7.84 5.45
CA GLY A 91 -19.87 8.38 4.39
C GLY A 91 -19.06 9.61 4.78
N LYS A 92 -19.10 10.03 6.06
CA LYS A 92 -18.29 11.14 6.58
C LYS A 92 -17.24 10.61 7.57
N LEU A 93 -16.05 11.18 7.50
CA LEU A 93 -14.98 10.94 8.47
C LEU A 93 -15.34 11.65 9.79
N VAL A 94 -15.41 10.90 10.89
CA VAL A 94 -15.77 11.39 12.23
C VAL A 94 -14.52 11.72 13.04
N MET A 95 -13.50 10.88 12.92
CA MET A 95 -12.21 11.08 13.56
C MET A 95 -11.14 10.40 12.71
N HIS A 96 -9.95 11.00 12.64
CA HIS A 96 -8.81 10.37 12.01
C HIS A 96 -7.50 10.78 12.66
N TYR A 97 -6.49 9.94 12.48
CA TYR A 97 -5.14 10.14 12.93
C TYR A 97 -4.17 9.79 11.80
N VAL A 98 -3.14 10.61 11.56
CA VAL A 98 -2.13 10.35 10.53
C VAL A 98 -0.76 10.23 11.20
N CYS A 99 -0.11 9.09 11.04
CA CYS A 99 1.26 8.80 11.48
C CYS A 99 2.21 8.83 10.29
N GLU A 100 3.43 9.34 10.48
CA GLU A 100 4.54 9.10 9.56
C GLU A 100 5.54 8.15 10.23
N HIS A 101 6.00 7.14 9.49
CA HIS A 101 7.09 6.30 9.96
C HIS A 101 8.43 7.00 9.74
N LEU A 102 9.29 6.91 10.75
CA LEU A 102 10.64 7.45 10.67
C LEU A 102 11.50 6.62 9.71
N GLU A 103 11.34 5.29 9.75
CA GLU A 103 11.91 4.36 8.79
C GLU A 103 11.23 4.50 7.42
N ASN A 104 11.94 4.09 6.37
CA ASN A 104 11.36 4.02 5.03
C ASN A 104 10.51 2.74 4.90
N THR A 105 9.65 2.70 3.87
CA THR A 105 8.86 1.51 3.52
C THR A 105 9.74 0.27 3.51
N GLY A 106 9.20 -0.86 3.97
CA GLY A 106 9.90 -2.15 4.05
C GLY A 106 10.24 -2.58 5.47
N VAL A 107 10.19 -1.67 6.44
CA VAL A 107 10.08 -2.01 7.85
C VAL A 107 8.61 -2.22 8.18
N HIS A 108 8.28 -3.31 8.87
CA HIS A 108 6.90 -3.57 9.25
C HIS A 108 6.41 -2.50 10.23
N SER A 109 5.17 -2.03 10.07
CA SER A 109 4.67 -0.90 10.85
C SER A 109 4.62 -1.15 12.37
N GLY A 110 4.42 -2.40 12.79
CA GLY A 110 4.51 -2.79 14.20
C GLY A 110 5.94 -2.73 14.79
N ASP A 111 6.95 -2.73 13.94
CA ASP A 111 8.37 -2.61 14.31
C ASP A 111 8.94 -1.21 13.99
N ALA A 112 8.14 -0.33 13.37
CA ALA A 112 8.55 1.00 12.94
C ALA A 112 8.34 2.05 14.06
N THR A 113 9.24 3.03 14.10
CA THR A 113 9.10 4.20 14.96
C THR A 113 8.18 5.20 14.27
N SER A 114 7.00 5.43 14.83
CA SER A 114 6.02 6.36 14.27
C SER A 114 6.06 7.72 14.97
N ASP A 115 6.15 8.80 14.18
CA ASP A 115 5.89 10.15 14.68
C ASP A 115 4.40 10.47 14.55
N ILE A 116 3.83 10.82 15.69
CA ILE A 116 2.43 11.15 15.87
C ILE A 116 2.36 12.67 16.00
N ALA A 117 2.12 13.37 14.88
CA ALA A 117 1.67 14.76 14.86
C ALA A 117 0.43 14.93 15.76
N THR A 118 0.65 15.40 16.98
CA THR A 118 -0.40 15.59 18.00
C THR A 118 -1.12 16.89 17.72
N ALA A 119 -2.19 16.82 16.93
CA ALA A 119 -3.15 17.91 16.86
C ALA A 119 -4.54 17.37 17.23
N PRO A 120 -5.20 17.89 18.29
CA PRO A 120 -6.47 17.38 18.82
C PRO A 120 -7.67 17.78 17.95
N ASN A 121 -7.60 17.53 16.64
CA ASN A 121 -8.09 18.36 15.53
C ASN A 121 -7.03 19.38 15.13
N PRO A 122 -6.18 19.10 14.14
CA PRO A 122 -5.51 20.20 13.48
C PRO A 122 -6.64 21.13 12.98
N PRO A 123 -6.62 22.47 13.26
CA PRO A 123 -7.27 23.37 12.31
C PRO A 123 -6.78 22.91 10.94
N GLN A 124 -7.63 22.82 9.93
CA GLN A 124 -7.25 22.43 8.55
C GLN A 124 -6.05 23.26 8.10
N LYS A 125 -4.86 22.88 8.53
CA LYS A 125 -3.66 23.67 8.43
C LYS A 125 -3.12 23.14 7.15
N LYS A 126 -3.69 23.69 6.06
CA LYS A 126 -3.46 23.36 4.66
C LYS A 126 -2.43 22.25 4.59
N LEU A 127 -2.91 21.01 4.68
CA LEU A 127 -2.16 19.88 4.16
C LEU A 127 -1.73 20.38 2.78
N ALA A 128 -0.44 20.31 2.45
CA ALA A 128 0.10 20.90 1.23
C ALA A 128 -0.90 20.68 0.08
N PRO A 129 -1.18 21.67 -0.80
CA PRO A 129 -2.38 21.71 -1.67
C PRO A 129 -2.66 20.44 -2.52
N ALA A 130 -1.73 19.49 -2.51
CA ALA A 130 -1.72 18.19 -3.13
C ALA A 130 -2.55 17.08 -2.44
N LEU A 131 -3.11 17.25 -1.25
CA LEU A 131 -3.82 16.14 -0.56
C LEU A 131 -5.25 16.51 -0.15
N SER A 132 -6.24 16.01 -0.90
CA SER A 132 -7.66 16.06 -0.57
C SER A 132 -8.17 14.65 -0.31
N ILE A 133 -8.66 14.39 0.91
CA ILE A 133 -9.22 13.09 1.29
C ILE A 133 -10.73 13.12 1.07
N SER A 134 -11.22 12.33 0.10
CA SER A 134 -12.64 12.19 -0.21
C SER A 134 -13.09 10.76 0.04
N VAL A 135 -14.09 10.58 0.91
CA VAL A 135 -14.71 9.26 1.15
C VAL A 135 -15.87 9.12 0.17
N HIS A 136 -15.74 8.21 -0.80
CA HIS A 136 -16.81 7.92 -1.77
C HIS A 136 -17.49 6.58 -1.42
N SER A 137 -18.82 6.58 -1.26
CA SER A 137 -19.57 5.36 -0.93
C SER A 137 -20.91 5.29 -1.68
N PRO A 138 -21.10 4.31 -2.58
CA PRO A 138 -22.44 3.89 -3.01
C PRO A 138 -22.93 2.60 -2.35
N SER A 139 -22.07 1.79 -1.71
CA SER A 139 -22.47 0.48 -1.16
C SER A 139 -21.37 -0.18 -0.34
N LEU A 140 -21.71 -0.55 0.91
CA LEU A 140 -21.14 -1.42 1.97
C LEU A 140 -19.65 -1.87 2.01
N HIS A 141 -18.78 -1.47 1.09
CA HIS A 141 -17.36 -1.81 1.10
C HIS A 141 -16.52 -0.56 1.35
N ARG A 142 -16.03 -0.46 2.58
CA ARG A 142 -15.27 0.67 3.13
C ARG A 142 -13.92 0.76 2.44
N ASN A 143 -13.65 1.89 1.81
CA ASN A 143 -12.34 2.21 1.26
C ASN A 143 -12.09 3.69 1.49
N VAL A 144 -10.91 4.00 2.05
CA VAL A 144 -10.44 5.37 2.19
C VAL A 144 -9.45 5.64 1.07
N VAL A 145 -9.60 6.79 0.43
CA VAL A 145 -8.96 7.19 -0.82
C VAL A 145 -8.11 8.40 -0.52
N VAL A 146 -6.79 8.29 -0.68
CA VAL A 146 -5.87 9.42 -0.57
C VAL A 146 -5.44 9.80 -1.99
N GLU A 147 -6.06 10.83 -2.57
CA GLU A 147 -5.68 11.34 -3.89
C GLU A 147 -4.55 12.38 -3.76
N LYS A 148 -3.57 12.27 -4.66
CA LYS A 148 -2.48 13.25 -4.85
C LYS A 148 -2.85 14.16 -6.00
N ASN A 149 -3.14 15.44 -5.75
CA ASN A 149 -3.29 16.43 -6.83
C ASN A 149 -1.92 16.70 -7.45
N LYS A 150 -1.78 16.41 -8.75
CA LYS A 150 -0.63 16.84 -9.58
C LYS A 150 -0.42 18.35 -9.42
N MET A 151 0.74 18.75 -8.88
CA MET A 151 1.28 20.08 -9.15
C MET A 151 2.10 20.00 -10.43
N ASP A 152 1.64 20.67 -11.48
CA ASP A 152 2.44 20.96 -12.65
C ASP A 152 3.63 21.85 -12.22
N LEU A 153 4.82 21.26 -12.15
CA LEU A 153 6.06 21.98 -11.97
C LEU A 153 6.46 22.60 -13.30
N ASN A 154 5.90 23.77 -13.59
CA ASN A 154 6.47 24.67 -14.58
C ASN A 154 6.20 26.13 -14.18
N THR A 155 6.96 26.63 -13.20
CA THR A 155 7.35 28.04 -13.06
C THR A 155 8.61 28.14 -12.22
#